data_AF-A0A562HJ26-F1
#
_entry.id   AF-A0A562HJ26-F1
#
_cell.length_a   1.000
_cell.length_b   1.000
_cell.length_c   1.000
_cell.angle_alpha   90.00
_cell.angle_beta   90.00
_cell.angle_gamma   90.00
#
_symmetry.space_group_name_H-M   'P 1'
#
loop_
_entity.id
_entity.type
_entity.pdbx_description
1 polymer ?
#
loop_
_entity_poly.entity_id
_entity_poly.type
_entity_poly.pdbx_seq_one_letter_code
_entity_poly.pdbx_strand_id
1 'polypeptide(L)' 'MCFRPPSAQKPVKCPQCGALNPPISKKCIKCKAELAKEKESESKTENKD' A
#
# COMPACT_ATOMS: atom_id res chain seq x y z
N MET A 1 -10.18 16.44 -17.94
CA MET A 1 -9.37 15.20 -18.01
C MET A 1 -9.02 14.78 -16.58
N CYS A 2 -9.43 13.58 -16.14
CA CYS A 2 -9.12 13.08 -14.79
C CYS A 2 -7.73 12.44 -14.78
N PHE A 3 -6.71 13.21 -14.39
CA PHE A 3 -5.33 12.70 -14.23
C PHE A 3 -5.28 11.80 -13.00
N ARG A 4 -5.48 10.49 -13.19
CA ARG A 4 -5.38 9.47 -12.14
C ARG A 4 -4.01 8.81 -12.23
N PRO A 5 -2.97 9.33 -11.54
CA PRO A 5 -1.65 8.74 -11.57
C PRO A 5 -1.73 7.26 -11.14
N PRO A 6 -1.11 6.34 -11.90
CA PRO A 6 -1.12 4.91 -11.60
C PRO A 6 -0.35 4.56 -10.31
N SER A 7 0.35 5.54 -9.73
CA SER A 7 1.23 5.39 -8.56
C SER A 7 0.50 5.24 -7.22
N ALA A 8 -0.82 5.41 -7.18
CA ALA A 8 -1.60 5.19 -5.97
C ALA A 8 -1.68 3.68 -5.68
N GLN A 9 -0.77 3.19 -4.83
CA GLN A 9 -0.77 1.80 -4.40
C GLN A 9 -2.14 1.46 -3.79
N LYS A 10 -2.70 0.33 -4.21
CA LYS A 10 -4.07 -0.04 -3.87
C LYS A 10 -4.16 -0.35 -2.36
N PRO A 11 -5.18 0.17 -1.66
CA PRO A 11 -5.38 -0.13 -0.25
C PRO A 11 -5.67 -1.62 -0.04
N VAL A 12 -5.09 -2.19 1.01
CA VAL A 12 -5.22 -3.60 1.38
C VAL A 12 -6.29 -3.76 2.44
N LYS A 13 -7.23 -4.68 2.23
CA LYS A 13 -8.28 -4.98 3.20
C LYS A 13 -7.75 -5.93 4.27
N CYS A 14 -7.95 -5.59 5.54
CA CYS A 14 -7.56 -6.43 6.66
C CYS A 14 -8.44 -7.68 6.73
N PRO A 15 -7.87 -8.89 6.78
CA PRO A 15 -8.64 -10.12 6.92
C PRO A 15 -9.22 -10.30 8.34
N GLN A 16 -8.67 -9.62 9.34
CA GLN A 16 -9.11 -9.74 10.74
C GLN A 16 -10.32 -8.86 11.07
N CYS A 17 -10.38 -7.63 10.54
CA CYS A 17 -11.45 -6.67 10.88
C CYS A 17 -12.14 -6.03 9.67
N GLY A 18 -11.68 -6.32 8.45
CA GLY A 18 -12.24 -5.74 7.23
C GLY A 18 -11.83 -4.29 6.94
N ALA A 19 -11.01 -3.65 7.78
CA ALA A 19 -10.56 -2.28 7.55
C ALA A 19 -9.64 -2.16 6.32
N LEU A 20 -9.75 -1.05 5.58
CA LEU A 20 -8.81 -0.72 4.51
C LEU A 20 -7.55 -0.08 5.11
N ASN A 21 -6.39 -0.67 4.83
CA ASN A 21 -5.09 -0.19 5.29
C ASN A 21 -4.23 0.14 4.08
N PRO A 22 -3.31 1.11 4.20
CA PRO A 22 -2.37 1.37 3.14
C PRO A 22 -1.42 0.15 2.96
N PRO A 23 -1.00 -0.16 1.73
CA PRO A 23 -0.18 -1.35 1.43
C PRO A 23 1.22 -1.29 2.06
N ILE A 24 1.67 -0.10 2.45
CA ILE A 24 2.94 0.12 3.16
C ILE A 24 2.88 -0.24 4.66
N SER A 25 1.67 -0.36 5.24
CA SER A 25 1.52 -0.65 6.67
C SER A 25 1.58 -2.15 6.96
N LYS A 26 2.56 -2.55 7.77
CA LYS A 26 2.73 -3.94 8.25
C LYS A 26 1.68 -4.36 9.29
N LYS A 27 0.93 -3.40 9.84
CA LYS A 27 -0.08 -3.64 10.87
C LYS A 27 -1.35 -2.87 10.54
N CYS A 28 -2.49 -3.46 10.85
CA CYS A 28 -3.78 -2.81 10.66
C CYS A 28 -3.91 -1.60 11.58
N ILE A 29 -4.31 -0.45 11.03
CA ILE A 29 -4.48 0.78 11.81
C ILE A 29 -5.63 0.68 12.83
N LYS A 30 -6.59 -0.23 12.57
CA LYS A 30 -7.81 -0.36 13.37
C LYS A 30 -7.66 -1.41 14.47
N CYS A 31 -7.31 -2.65 14.10
CA CYS A 31 -7.20 -3.77 15.05
C CYS A 31 -5.76 -4.14 15.44
N LYS A 32 -4.74 -3.49 14.87
CA LYS A 32 -3.31 -3.80 15.07
C LYS A 32 -2.86 -5.21 14.66
N ALA A 33 -3.70 -5.97 13.95
CA ALA A 33 -3.33 -7.26 13.38
C ALA A 33 -2.21 -7.13 12.34
N GLU A 34 -1.39 -8.17 12.21
CA GLU A 34 -0.30 -8.21 11.23
C GLU A 34 -0.87 -8.37 9.82
N LEU A 35 -0.49 -7.46 8.93
CA LEU A 35 -0.80 -7.52 7.50
C LEU A 35 0.44 -8.09 6.82
N ALA A 36 0.30 -9.24 6.15
CA ALA A 36 1.39 -9.88 5.44
C ALA A 36 2.02 -8.88 4.46
N LYS A 37 3.29 -8.53 4.70
CA LYS A 37 4.05 -7.59 3.91
C LYS A 37 4.47 -8.31 2.62
N GLU A 38 3.73 -8.12 1.53
CA GLU A 38 4.32 -8.36 0.22
C GLU A 38 5.40 -7.30 0.00
N LYS A 39 6.57 -7.78 -0.40
CA LYS A 39 7.84 -7.06 -0.39
C LYS A 39 7.71 -5.70 -1.08
N GLU A 40 8.11 -4.68 -0.34
CA GLU A 40 8.55 -3.42 -0.91
C GLU A 40 9.95 -3.67 -1.52
N SER A 41 9.97 -3.94 -2.83
CA SER A 41 11.12 -3.93 -3.76
C SER A 41 10.52 -4.28 -5.13
N GLU A 42 10.38 -3.38 -6.10
CA GLU A 42 11.39 -2.59 -6.83
C GLU A 42 10.62 -1.57 -7.71
N SER A 43 11.04 -0.36 -8.08
CA SER A 43 12.34 0.34 -8.14
C SER A 43 11.98 1.85 -8.24
N LYS A 44 12.45 2.80 -7.40
CA LYS A 44 13.74 3.53 -7.38
C LYS A 44 14.34 3.93 -8.74
N THR A 45 14.81 5.20 -8.80
CA THR A 45 15.85 5.80 -9.69
C THR A 45 15.38 6.70 -10.85
N GLU A 46 15.36 8.01 -10.57
CA GLU A 46 16.17 9.09 -11.18
C GLU A 46 16.38 9.17 -12.73
N ASN A 47 16.06 10.36 -13.26
CA ASN A 47 16.66 11.12 -14.39
C ASN A 47 16.35 10.83 -15.88
N LYS A 48 15.89 11.86 -16.63
CA LYS A 48 16.58 12.55 -17.76
C LYS A 48 15.60 13.26 -18.73
N ASP A 49 15.52 14.60 -18.67
CA ASP A 49 15.96 15.59 -19.70
C ASP A 49 15.69 17.02 -19.18
#